data_AF-A0A2S9FVV7-F1
#
_entry.id   AF-A0A2S9FVV7-F1
#
_cell.length_a   1.000
_cell.length_b   1.000
_cell.length_c   1.000
_cell.angle_alpha   90.00
_cell.angle_beta   90.00
_cell.angle_gamma   90.00
#
_symmetry.space_group_name_H-M   'P 1'
#
loop_
_entity.id
_entity.type
_entity.pdbx_description
1 polymer ?
#
loop_
_entity_poly.entity_id
_entity_poly.type
_entity_poly.pdbx_seq_one_letter_code
_entity_poly.pdbx_strand_id
1 'polypeptide(L)' 'MAVRASREVVIEAPACAIMDALADIEGVATWSALHKDAEVVDRHPDGRP' A
#
# COMPACT_ATOMS: atom_id res chain seq x y z
N MET A 1 -20.80 -15.36 -2.02
CA MET A 1 -20.16 -15.76 -3.29
C MET A 1 -18.72 -15.23 -3.23
N ALA A 2 -17.70 -16.06 -3.44
CA ALA A 2 -16.31 -15.58 -3.45
C ALA A 2 -15.93 -15.21 -4.89
N VAL A 3 -15.42 -13.98 -5.09
CA VAL A 3 -15.00 -13.48 -6.39
C VAL A 3 -13.48 -13.32 -6.37
N ARG A 4 -12.80 -13.82 -7.41
CA ARG A 4 -11.36 -13.60 -7.64
C ARG A 4 -11.20 -12.65 -8.82
N ALA A 5 -10.49 -11.55 -8.60
CA ALA A 5 -10.07 -10.62 -9.64
C ALA A 5 -8.57 -10.35 -9.52
N SER A 6 -7.90 -10.19 -10.65
CA SER A 6 -6.48 -9.81 -10.72
C SER A 6 -6.28 -8.68 -11.73
N ARG A 7 -5.29 -7.84 -11.45
CA ARG A 7 -4.81 -6.78 -12.34
C ARG A 7 -3.30 -6.73 -12.24
N GLU A 8 -2.64 -6.40 -13.35
CA GLU A 8 -1.19 -6.29 -13.44
C GLU A 8 -0.83 -4.96 -14.08
N VAL A 9 0.25 -4.35 -13.61
CA VAL A 9 0.78 -3.08 -14.11
C VAL A 9 2.31 -3.10 -14.03
N VAL A 10 2.97 -2.51 -15.02
CA VAL A 10 4.43 -2.35 -15.02
C VAL A 10 4.77 -1.00 -14.39
N ILE A 11 5.67 -1.00 -13.42
CA ILE A 11 6.19 0.20 -12.77
C ILE A 11 7.70 0.21 -12.99
N GLU A 12 8.21 1.27 -13.61
CA GLU A 12 9.65 1.47 -13.83
C GLU A 12 10.33 1.96 -12.55
N ALA A 13 10.43 1.06 -11.55
CA ALA A 13 11.09 1.33 -10.28
C ALA A 13 11.70 0.04 -9.69
N PRO A 14 12.73 0.16 -8.84
CA PRO A 14 13.20 -0.98 -8.05
C PRO A 14 12.10 -1.57 -7.17
N ALA A 15 12.10 -2.89 -6.99
CA ALA A 15 11.09 -3.58 -6.18
C ALA A 15 11.02 -3.05 -4.75
N CYS A 16 12.15 -2.74 -4.11
CA CYS A 16 12.17 -2.16 -2.77
C CYS A 16 11.42 -0.82 -2.70
N ALA A 17 11.65 0.08 -3.66
CA ALA A 17 10.97 1.37 -3.71
C ALA A 17 9.44 1.23 -3.84
N ILE A 18 8.98 0.26 -4.64
CA ILE A 18 7.55 -0.06 -4.75
C ILE A 18 7.02 -0.57 -3.41
N MET A 19 7.72 -1.51 -2.78
CA MET A 19 7.30 -2.09 -1.50
C MET A 19 7.31 -1.10 -0.36
N ASP A 20 8.18 -0.10 -0.39
CA ASP A 20 8.24 0.96 0.62
C ASP A 20 7.09 1.96 0.42
N ALA A 21 6.79 2.33 -0.84
CA ALA A 21 5.63 3.17 -1.14
C ALA A 21 4.30 2.50 -0.78
N LEU A 22 4.18 1.18 -0.97
CA LEU A 22 2.98 0.42 -0.56
C LEU A 22 2.85 0.29 0.96
N ALA A 23 3.96 0.32 1.70
CA ALA A 23 3.96 0.24 3.15
C ALA A 23 3.68 1.59 3.84
N ASP A 24 3.75 2.70 3.09
CA ASP A 24 3.42 4.04 3.60
C ASP A 24 1.90 4.27 3.67
N ILE A 25 1.27 3.63 4.67
CA ILE A 25 -0.17 3.75 4.92
C ILE A 25 -0.54 5.14 5.44
N GLU A 26 0.33 5.79 6.23
CA GLU A 26 0.08 7.13 6.79
C GLU A 26 0.04 8.20 5.67
N GLY A 27 0.79 8.00 4.59
CA GLY A 27 0.76 8.85 3.39
C GLY A 27 -0.36 8.55 2.40
N VAL A 28 -1.14 7.46 2.54
CA VAL A 28 -2.03 6.94 1.50
C VAL A 28 -3.08 7.95 1.01
N ALA A 29 -3.59 8.80 1.90
CA ALA A 29 -4.59 9.80 1.57
C ALA A 29 -4.05 10.93 0.66
N THR A 30 -2.73 11.06 0.54
CA THR A 30 -2.10 12.07 -0.31
C THR A 30 -2.02 11.66 -1.78
N TRP A 31 -1.98 10.36 -2.07
CA TRP A 31 -1.81 9.83 -3.43
C TRP A 31 -2.95 8.92 -3.90
N SER A 32 -3.82 8.45 -3.00
CA SER A 32 -4.97 7.63 -3.33
C SER A 32 -6.27 8.44 -3.33
N ALA A 33 -6.90 8.59 -4.49
CA ALA A 33 -8.21 9.24 -4.57
C ALA A 33 -9.36 8.47 -3.89
N LEU A 34 -9.13 7.19 -3.54
CA LEU A 34 -10.14 6.33 -2.92
C LEU A 34 -10.12 6.41 -1.38
N HIS A 35 -8.97 6.69 -0.78
CA HIS A 35 -8.78 6.71 0.66
C HIS A 35 -8.73 8.16 1.15
N LYS A 36 -9.64 8.53 2.06
CA LYS A 36 -9.72 9.90 2.61
C LYS A 36 -8.89 10.10 3.86
N ASP A 37 -8.66 9.01 4.60
CA ASP A 37 -7.93 8.97 5.85
C ASP A 37 -7.42 7.54 6.08
N ALA A 38 -6.36 7.39 6.87
CA ALA A 38 -5.80 6.10 7.24
C ALA A 38 -5.04 6.18 8.57
N GLU A 39 -5.18 5.13 9.38
CA GLU A 39 -4.54 5.01 10.68
C GLU A 39 -3.85 3.65 10.80
N VAL A 40 -2.63 3.65 11.32
CA VAL A 40 -1.90 2.41 11.63
C VAL A 40 -2.26 1.97 13.05
N VAL A 41 -2.99 0.85 13.16
CA VAL A 41 -3.48 0.33 14.44
C VAL A 41 -2.47 -0.58 15.14
N ASP A 42 -1.64 -1.28 14.37
CA ASP A 42 -0.60 -2.17 14.88
C ASP A 42 0.60 -2.16 13.92
N ARG A 43 1.76 -2.61 14.40
CA ARG A 43 2.96 -2.75 13.58
C ARG A 43 3.63 -4.09 13.84
N HIS A 44 4.13 -4.69 12.77
CA HIS A 44 4.95 -5.88 12.84
C HIS A 44 6.31 -5.60 13.49
N PRO A 45 7.04 -6.64 13.96
CA PRO A 45 8.37 -6.47 14.56
C PRO A 45 9.42 -5.82 13.65
N ASP A 46 9.21 -5.84 12.34
CA ASP A 46 10.06 -5.17 11.35
C ASP A 46 9.70 -3.68 11.16
N GLY A 47 8.71 -3.18 11.92
CA GLY A 47 8.24 -1.80 11.91
C GLY A 47 7.23 -1.48 10.82
N ARG A 48 6.93 -2.42 9.92
CA ARG A 48 5.90 -2.22 8.89
C ARG A 48 4.51 -2.28 9.53
N PRO A 49 3.56 -1.43 9.09
CA PRO A 49 2.17 -1.52 9.50
C PRO A 49 1.52 -2.84 9.07
#